data_AF-A0A497I438-F1
#
_entry.id   AF-A0A497I438-F1
#
_cell.length_a   1.000
_cell.length_b   1.000
_cell.length_c   1.000
_cell.angle_alpha   90.00
_cell.angle_beta   90.00
_cell.angle_gamma   90.00
#
_symmetry.space_group_name_H-M   'P 1'
#
loop_
_entity.id
_entity.type
_entity.pdbx_description
1 polymer ?
#
loop_
_entity_poly.entity_id
_entity_poly.type
_entity_poly.pdbx_seq_one_letter_code
_entity_poly.pdbx_strand_id
1 'polypeptide(L)'
;MVVITGDEISNAINELTEEVQELPGLKIDLLYSISAILMAVGEVKNVPTLIAIGKSLFVLPERFRPWLTLKIGLYGGPVETEELSKSVEKIFGDLVSALKEIAGCLKDKDKLTDNDFSSALKKIDKIINILPTPLK
;
A
#
# COMPACT_ATOMS: atom_id res chain seq x y z
N MET A 1 17.20 -8.45 24.00
CA MET A 1 16.47 -8.70 22.74
C MET A 1 15.16 -7.95 22.82
N VAL A 2 14.88 -7.04 21.88
CA VAL A 2 13.58 -6.37 21.78
C VAL A 2 12.63 -7.38 21.12
N VAL A 3 11.53 -7.72 21.80
CA VAL A 3 10.50 -8.59 21.24
C VAL A 3 9.54 -7.69 20.48
N ILE A 4 9.69 -7.63 19.16
CA ILE A 4 8.79 -6.83 18.32
C ILE A 4 7.41 -7.50 18.33
N THR A 5 6.40 -6.80 18.84
CA THR A 5 5.03 -7.33 18.93
C THR A 5 4.21 -7.00 17.67
N GLY A 6 3.11 -7.74 17.47
CA GLY A 6 2.17 -7.45 16.38
C GLY A 6 1.58 -6.03 16.46
N ASP A 7 1.42 -5.51 17.67
CA ASP A 7 0.99 -4.13 17.93
C ASP A 7 1.98 -3.09 17.39
N GLU A 8 3.29 -3.27 17.64
CA GLU A 8 4.32 -2.33 17.18
C GLU A 8 4.39 -2.30 15.65
N ILE A 9 4.30 -3.47 15.01
CA ILE A 9 4.26 -3.57 13.54
C ILE A 9 2.99 -2.91 12.98
N SER A 10 1.84 -3.16 13.61
CA SER A 10 0.56 -2.57 13.20
C SER A 10 0.60 -1.05 13.29
N ASN A 11 1.12 -0.50 14.39
CA ASN A 11 1.26 0.94 14.59
C ASN A 11 2.20 1.55 13.55
N ALA A 12 3.37 0.94 13.31
CA ALA A 12 4.30 1.42 12.30
C ALA A 12 3.68 1.43 10.89
N ILE A 13 2.92 0.40 10.51
CA ILE A 13 2.23 0.37 9.22
C ILE A 13 1.16 1.46 9.16
N ASN A 14 0.39 1.67 10.22
CA ASN A 14 -0.66 2.70 10.26
C ASN A 14 -0.07 4.11 10.17
N GLU A 15 0.99 4.42 10.94
CA GLU A 15 1.69 5.71 10.90
C GLU A 15 2.21 6.01 9.49
N LEU A 16 2.94 5.06 8.89
CA LEU A 16 3.46 5.22 7.53
C LEU A 16 2.32 5.37 6.50
N THR A 17 1.22 4.64 6.68
CA THR A 17 0.06 4.73 5.78
C THR A 17 -0.65 6.08 5.90
N GLU A 18 -0.77 6.63 7.11
CA GLU A 18 -1.35 7.95 7.36
C GLU A 18 -0.49 9.05 6.75
N GLU A 19 0.83 8.98 6.92
CA GLU A 19 1.77 9.91 6.30
C GLU A 19 1.66 9.90 4.76
N VAL A 20 1.54 8.71 4.16
CA VAL A 20 1.31 8.53 2.72
C VAL A 20 -0.04 9.11 2.31
N GLN A 21 -1.07 8.99 3.16
CA GLN A 21 -2.40 9.51 2.90
C GLN A 21 -2.47 11.05 2.95
N GLU A 22 -1.77 11.68 3.87
CA GLU A 22 -1.74 13.14 3.99
C GLU A 22 -1.01 13.81 2.83
N LEU A 23 0.14 13.27 2.42
CA LEU A 23 1.00 13.86 1.41
C LEU A 23 1.45 12.81 0.37
N PRO A 24 0.52 12.25 -0.42
CA PRO A 24 0.81 11.15 -1.33
C PRO A 24 1.89 11.50 -2.35
N GLY A 25 1.89 12.72 -2.90
CA GLY A 25 2.89 13.13 -3.89
C GLY A 25 4.34 13.21 -3.38
N LEU A 26 4.53 13.41 -2.07
CA LEU A 26 5.87 13.55 -1.46
C LEU A 26 6.30 12.30 -0.70
N LYS A 27 5.33 11.57 -0.13
CA LYS A 27 5.60 10.46 0.78
C LYS A 27 5.29 9.09 0.21
N ILE A 28 4.95 8.97 -1.09
CA ILE A 28 4.67 7.68 -1.73
C ILE A 28 5.79 6.64 -1.55
N ASP A 29 7.03 7.09 -1.38
CA ASP A 29 8.20 6.23 -1.16
C ASP A 29 8.13 5.49 0.19
N LEU A 30 7.34 5.94 1.16
CA LEU A 30 7.12 5.21 2.40
C LEU A 30 6.43 3.85 2.18
N LEU A 31 5.78 3.63 1.02
CA LEU A 31 5.31 2.30 0.64
C LEU A 31 6.47 1.29 0.49
N TYR A 32 7.70 1.73 0.18
CA TYR A 32 8.88 0.86 0.22
C TYR A 32 9.18 0.38 1.64
N SER A 33 9.07 1.27 2.63
CA SER A 33 9.23 0.92 4.04
C SER A 33 8.16 -0.07 4.49
N ILE A 34 6.89 0.17 4.13
CA ILE A 34 5.79 -0.75 4.43
C ILE A 34 6.02 -2.12 3.75
N SER A 35 6.45 -2.11 2.48
CA SER A 35 6.82 -3.33 1.75
C SER A 35 7.88 -4.15 2.48
N ALA A 36 8.96 -3.51 2.93
CA ALA A 36 10.04 -4.17 3.66
C ALA A 36 9.56 -4.78 4.99
N ILE A 37 8.71 -4.06 5.74
CA ILE A 37 8.10 -4.56 6.97
C ILE A 37 7.28 -5.82 6.69
N LEU A 38 6.40 -5.78 5.68
CA LEU A 38 5.53 -6.91 5.36
C LEU A 38 6.30 -8.13 4.87
N MET A 39 7.35 -7.93 4.07
CA MET A 39 8.23 -9.02 3.66
C MET A 39 8.96 -9.64 4.86
N ALA A 40 9.53 -8.81 5.74
CA ALA A 40 10.22 -9.30 6.94
C ALA A 40 9.27 -10.08 7.87
N VAL A 41 8.06 -9.58 8.10
CA VAL A 41 7.05 -10.25 8.91
C VAL A 41 6.59 -11.55 8.26
N GLY A 42 6.38 -11.55 6.95
CA GLY A 42 6.04 -12.75 6.18
C GLY A 42 7.11 -13.84 6.29
N GLU A 43 8.40 -13.48 6.23
CA GLU A 43 9.51 -14.43 6.42
C GLU A 43 9.57 -14.95 7.85
N VAL A 44 9.47 -14.08 8.86
CA VAL A 44 9.56 -14.46 10.29
C VAL A 44 8.38 -15.33 10.72
N LYS A 45 7.17 -15.04 10.21
CA LYS A 45 5.94 -15.75 10.58
C LYS A 45 5.58 -16.87 9.59
N ASN A 46 6.40 -17.09 8.55
CA ASN A 46 6.17 -18.05 7.48
C ASN A 46 4.79 -17.90 6.82
N VAL A 47 4.47 -16.67 6.40
CA VAL A 47 3.23 -16.32 5.69
C VAL A 47 3.59 -15.80 4.28
N PRO A 48 3.65 -16.69 3.27
CA PRO A 48 4.02 -16.32 1.90
C PRO A 48 3.15 -15.21 1.29
N THR A 49 1.88 -15.13 1.69
CA THR A 49 0.96 -14.10 1.19
C THR A 49 1.42 -12.69 1.57
N LEU A 50 1.98 -12.49 2.76
CA LEU A 50 2.53 -11.19 3.18
C LEU A 50 3.76 -10.81 2.35
N ILE A 51 4.59 -11.80 2.01
CA ILE A 51 5.77 -11.59 1.14
C ILE A 51 5.31 -11.17 -0.27
N ALA A 52 4.29 -11.84 -0.80
CA ALA A 52 3.71 -11.49 -2.10
C ALA A 52 3.15 -10.07 -2.11
N ILE A 53 2.38 -9.71 -1.07
CA ILE A 53 1.87 -8.34 -0.88
C ILE A 53 3.02 -7.34 -0.81
N GLY A 54 4.05 -7.61 -0.02
CA GLY A 54 5.21 -6.73 0.09
C GLY A 54 5.89 -6.49 -1.26
N LYS A 55 6.14 -7.54 -2.05
CA LYS A 55 6.70 -7.42 -3.41
C LYS A 55 5.79 -6.61 -4.34
N SER A 56 4.49 -6.83 -4.26
CA SER A 56 3.48 -6.08 -4.98
C SER A 56 3.48 -4.59 -4.62
N LEU A 57 3.58 -4.26 -3.32
CA LEU A 57 3.67 -2.86 -2.86
C LEU A 57 4.96 -2.17 -3.33
N PHE A 58 6.07 -2.91 -3.44
CA PHE A 58 7.37 -2.35 -3.86
C PHE A 58 7.32 -1.70 -5.25
N VAL A 59 6.45 -2.16 -6.15
CA VAL A 59 6.35 -1.59 -7.50
C VAL A 59 5.37 -0.41 -7.59
N LEU A 60 4.57 -0.15 -6.55
CA LEU A 60 3.52 0.85 -6.58
C LEU A 60 4.02 2.30 -6.58
N PRO A 61 5.05 2.70 -5.83
CA PRO A 61 5.52 4.09 -5.83
C PRO A 61 5.84 4.62 -7.24
N GLU A 62 6.63 3.86 -8.00
CA GLU A 62 6.98 4.18 -9.39
C GLU A 62 5.75 4.27 -10.29
N ARG A 63 4.76 3.39 -10.06
CA ARG A 63 3.52 3.40 -10.83
C ARG A 63 2.61 4.57 -10.49
N PHE A 64 2.58 5.03 -9.23
CA PHE A 64 1.76 6.16 -8.78
C PHE A 64 2.37 7.52 -9.10
N ARG A 65 3.71 7.64 -9.12
CA ARG A 65 4.42 8.91 -9.36
C ARG A 65 3.90 9.70 -10.58
N PRO A 66 3.73 9.10 -11.78
CA PRO A 66 3.20 9.81 -12.94
C PRO A 66 1.80 10.38 -12.70
N TRP A 67 0.92 9.62 -12.04
CA TRP A 67 -0.46 10.02 -11.76
C TRP A 67 -0.55 11.12 -10.71
N LEU A 68 0.29 11.04 -9.67
CA LEU A 68 0.37 12.07 -8.64
C LEU A 68 0.96 13.38 -9.19
N THR A 69 1.94 13.27 -10.10
CA THR A 69 2.52 14.44 -10.79
C THR A 69 1.53 15.06 -11.78
N LEU A 70 0.78 14.23 -12.52
CA LEU A 70 -0.31 14.69 -13.39
C LEU A 70 -1.35 15.48 -12.59
N LYS A 71 -1.72 15.02 -11.39
CA LYS A 71 -2.66 15.76 -10.52
C LYS A 71 -2.18 17.18 -10.20
N ILE A 72 -0.88 17.38 -9.98
CA ILE A 72 -0.29 18.70 -9.69
C ILE A 72 -0.32 19.58 -10.94
N GLY A 73 -0.06 19.01 -12.12
CA GLY A 73 -0.10 19.74 -13.40
C GLY A 73 -1.49 20.06 -13.93
N LEU A 74 -2.54 19.39 -13.43
CA LEU A 74 -3.92 19.47 -13.92
C LEU A 74 -4.84 20.36 -13.06
N TYR A 75 -4.33 21.06 -12.04
CA TYR A 75 -5.12 22.04 -11.30
C TYR A 75 -5.62 23.15 -12.25
N GLY A 76 -6.93 23.15 -12.53
CA GLY A 76 -7.58 24.06 -13.48
C GLY A 76 -7.82 23.50 -14.89
N GLY A 77 -7.63 22.19 -15.10
CA GLY A 77 -7.87 21.50 -16.37
C GLY A 77 -9.36 21.16 -16.67
N PRO A 78 -9.66 20.66 -17.88
CA PRO A 78 -11.02 20.31 -18.33
C PRO A 78 -11.65 19.13 -17.54
N VAL A 79 -12.97 18.97 -17.57
CA VAL A 79 -13.77 18.00 -16.77
C VAL A 79 -13.24 16.55 -16.81
N GLU A 80 -12.71 16.10 -17.96
CA GLU A 80 -12.11 14.76 -18.12
C GLU A 80 -10.93 14.51 -17.16
N THR A 81 -10.23 15.57 -16.76
CA THR A 81 -9.10 15.52 -15.84
C THR A 81 -9.55 15.38 -14.37
N GLU A 82 -10.75 15.87 -14.03
CA GLU A 82 -11.35 15.65 -12.71
C GLU A 82 -11.79 14.19 -12.52
N GLU A 83 -12.35 13.56 -13.55
CA GLU A 83 -12.77 12.14 -13.49
C GLU A 83 -11.57 11.21 -13.32
N LEU A 84 -10.46 11.51 -13.99
CA LEU A 84 -9.18 10.84 -13.80
C LEU A 84 -8.64 11.05 -12.39
N SER A 85 -8.67 12.28 -11.86
CA SER A 85 -8.22 12.57 -10.49
C SER A 85 -9.03 11.79 -9.45
N LYS A 86 -10.37 11.77 -9.57
CA LYS A 86 -11.25 11.00 -8.69
C LYS A 86 -10.98 9.49 -8.77
N SER A 87 -10.67 8.99 -9.96
CA SER A 87 -10.32 7.58 -10.16
C SER A 87 -9.01 7.22 -9.45
N VAL A 88 -7.99 8.07 -9.55
CA VAL A 88 -6.70 7.90 -8.85
C VAL A 88 -6.88 7.96 -7.33
N GLU A 89 -7.67 8.92 -6.83
CA GLU A 89 -7.99 9.02 -5.40
C GLU A 89 -8.70 7.77 -4.88
N LYS A 90 -9.63 7.21 -5.65
CA LYS A 90 -10.32 5.97 -5.29
C LYS A 90 -9.37 4.78 -5.23
N ILE A 91 -8.51 4.61 -6.24
CA ILE A 91 -7.50 3.55 -6.29
C ILE A 91 -6.56 3.66 -5.07
N PHE A 92 -6.17 4.88 -4.73
CA PHE A 92 -5.31 5.15 -3.60
C PHE A 92 -6.02 4.90 -2.25
N GLY A 93 -7.29 5.26 -2.14
CA GLY A 93 -8.13 4.93 -0.97
C GLY A 93 -8.31 3.42 -0.78
N ASP A 94 -8.46 2.67 -1.87
CA ASP A 94 -8.51 1.20 -1.85
C ASP A 94 -7.17 0.61 -1.37
N LEU A 95 -6.04 1.20 -1.76
CA LEU A 95 -4.70 0.82 -1.28
C LEU A 95 -4.56 1.03 0.23
N VAL A 96 -4.88 2.23 0.71
CA VAL A 96 -4.83 2.59 2.15
C VAL A 96 -5.72 1.65 2.97
N SER A 97 -6.91 1.35 2.46
CA SER A 97 -7.83 0.42 3.12
C SER A 97 -7.25 -0.99 3.23
N ALA A 98 -6.61 -1.49 2.17
CA ALA A 98 -5.93 -2.79 2.19
C ALA A 98 -4.76 -2.82 3.19
N LEU A 99 -3.98 -1.73 3.29
CA LEU A 99 -2.89 -1.61 4.26
C LEU A 99 -3.40 -1.61 5.70
N LYS A 100 -4.49 -0.90 5.98
CA LYS A 100 -5.15 -0.90 7.30
C LYS A 100 -5.73 -2.28 7.66
N GLU A 101 -6.31 -3.00 6.70
CA GLU A 101 -6.75 -4.39 6.90
C GLU A 101 -5.60 -5.31 7.31
N ILE A 102 -4.44 -5.17 6.65
CA ILE A 102 -3.23 -5.93 7.00
C ILE A 102 -2.75 -5.56 8.41
N ALA A 103 -2.66 -4.27 8.73
CA ALA A 103 -2.25 -3.79 10.04
C ALA A 103 -3.17 -4.32 11.15
N GLY A 104 -4.49 -4.33 10.93
CA GLY A 104 -5.46 -4.92 11.87
C GLY A 104 -5.25 -6.42 12.07
N CYS A 105 -5.06 -7.17 10.98
CA CYS A 105 -4.78 -8.61 11.07
C CYS A 105 -3.48 -8.92 11.83
N LEU A 106 -2.45 -8.08 11.68
CA LEU A 106 -1.18 -8.21 12.41
C LEU A 106 -1.30 -7.90 13.91
N LYS A 107 -2.27 -7.07 14.28
CA LYS A 107 -2.56 -6.67 15.66
C LYS A 107 -3.37 -7.73 16.41
N ASP A 108 -4.48 -8.15 15.80
CA ASP A 108 -5.53 -8.90 16.50
C ASP A 108 -5.27 -10.41 16.55
N LYS A 109 -4.36 -10.93 15.73
CA LYS A 109 -4.12 -12.38 15.58
C LYS A 109 -2.75 -12.81 16.07
N ASP A 110 -2.77 -13.69 17.05
CA ASP A 110 -1.58 -14.35 17.59
C ASP A 110 -0.99 -15.39 16.62
N LYS A 111 -1.85 -16.01 15.79
CA LYS A 111 -1.47 -16.88 14.66
C LYS A 111 -2.00 -16.33 13.35
N LEU A 112 -1.07 -16.04 12.45
CA LEU A 112 -1.34 -15.53 11.12
C LEU A 112 -1.40 -16.67 10.11
N THR A 113 -2.37 -16.63 9.20
CA THR A 113 -2.51 -17.58 8.10
C THR A 113 -2.66 -16.85 6.77
N ASP A 114 -2.32 -17.52 5.66
CA ASP A 114 -2.44 -16.93 4.32
C ASP A 114 -3.87 -16.48 3.96
N ASN A 115 -4.88 -17.16 4.52
CA ASN A 115 -6.29 -16.80 4.32
C ASN A 115 -6.63 -15.41 4.87
N ASP A 116 -5.91 -14.96 5.90
CA ASP A 116 -6.15 -13.65 6.54
C ASP A 116 -5.81 -12.49 5.61
N PHE A 117 -4.85 -12.71 4.70
CA PHE A 117 -4.33 -11.67 3.82
C PHE A 117 -4.80 -11.81 2.37
N SER A 118 -5.54 -12.87 2.05
CA SER A 118 -6.01 -13.16 0.69
C SER A 118 -6.90 -12.06 0.11
N SER A 119 -7.71 -11.40 0.94
CA SER A 119 -8.54 -10.26 0.52
C SER A 119 -7.67 -9.04 0.17
N ALA A 120 -6.71 -8.72 1.04
CA ALA A 120 -5.80 -7.60 0.84
C ALA A 120 -4.91 -7.81 -0.41
N LEU A 121 -4.41 -9.04 -0.62
CA LEU A 121 -3.66 -9.40 -1.82
C LEU A 121 -4.47 -9.14 -3.10
N LYS A 122 -5.73 -9.60 -3.16
CA LYS A 122 -6.59 -9.39 -4.34
C LYS A 122 -6.80 -7.90 -4.65
N LYS A 123 -6.95 -7.06 -3.62
CA LYS A 123 -7.09 -5.60 -3.79
C LYS A 123 -5.81 -5.00 -4.36
N ILE A 124 -4.66 -5.35 -3.79
CA ILE A 124 -3.35 -4.83 -4.21
C ILE A 124 -3.01 -5.30 -5.63
N ASP A 125 -3.25 -6.57 -5.96
CA ASP A 125 -3.04 -7.08 -7.32
C ASP A 125 -3.95 -6.39 -8.34
N LYS A 126 -5.20 -6.10 -7.97
CA LYS A 126 -6.11 -5.32 -8.82
C LYS A 126 -5.56 -3.91 -9.07
N ILE A 127 -5.03 -3.25 -8.05
CA ILE A 127 -4.42 -1.92 -8.17
C ILE A 127 -3.21 -1.96 -9.12
N ILE A 128 -2.34 -2.96 -8.97
CA ILE A 128 -1.18 -3.16 -9.87
C ILE A 128 -1.63 -3.36 -11.31
N ASN A 129 -2.69 -4.12 -11.55
CA ASN A 129 -3.18 -4.36 -12.91
C ASN A 129 -3.86 -3.14 -13.55
N ILE A 130 -4.43 -2.25 -12.73
CA ILE A 130 -5.03 -0.99 -13.21
C ILE A 130 -3.95 0.04 -13.54
N LEU A 131 -2.88 0.10 -12.73
CA LEU A 131 -1.81 1.05 -12.93
C LEU A 131 -0.85 0.55 -14.02
N PRO A 132 -0.67 1.30 -15.12
CA PRO A 132 0.24 0.89 -16.18
C PRO A 132 1.66 0.72 -15.64
N THR A 133 2.36 -0.28 -16.17
CA THR A 133 3.78 -0.48 -15.92
C THR A 133 4.54 0.77 -16.39
N PRO A 134 5.54 1.27 -15.63
CA PRO A 134 6.35 2.38 -16.11
C PRO A 134 6.98 1.99 -17.45
N LEU A 135 6.81 2.82 -18.47
CA LEU A 135 7.53 2.67 -19.73
C LEU A 135 9.02 2.83 -19.41
N LYS A 136 9.80 1.76 -19.66
CA LYS A 136 11.26 1.77 -19.52
C LYS A 136 11.91 2.77 -20.48
#